data_AF-E4ZVU3-F1
#
_entry.id   AF-E4ZVU3-F1
#
_cell.length_a   1.000
_cell.length_b   1.000
_cell.length_c   1.000
_cell.angle_alpha   90.00
_cell.angle_beta   90.00
_cell.angle_gamma   90.00
#
_symmetry.space_group_name_H-M   'P 1'
#
loop_
_entity.id
_entity.type
_entity.pdbx_description
1 polymer ?
#
loop_
_entity_poly.entity_id
_entity_poly.type
_entity_poly.pdbx_seq_one_letter_code
_entity_poly.pdbx_strand_id
1 'polypeptide(L)'
;MRFESIFAGAALIAAAIAQNIAINSFPADGVVGGRTYEVTYSPADDVPTTFILRQGPSTNLNTISTLTTSATGGKFSWTVDDDLPNQPNYALEIRRGDQVNYSAQFGLTGGDDAVSSAASSAPASKASSAAASSAPHSSSAASLD
;
A
#
# COMPACT_ATOMS: atom_id res chain seq x y z
N MET A 1 -47.96 4.57 53.48
CA MET A 1 -47.20 5.73 52.95
C MET A 1 -46.35 5.20 51.80
N ARG A 2 -46.55 5.67 50.57
CA ARG A 2 -45.83 5.20 49.38
C ARG A 2 -44.60 6.09 49.19
N PHE A 3 -43.41 5.50 49.13
CA PHE A 3 -42.16 6.22 48.90
C PHE A 3 -41.89 6.19 47.39
N GLU A 4 -42.12 7.30 46.70
CA GLU A 4 -41.75 7.45 45.29
C GLU A 4 -40.27 7.77 45.22
N SER A 5 -39.47 6.80 44.79
CA SER A 5 -38.03 6.99 44.55
C SER A 5 -37.82 7.58 43.16
N ILE A 6 -37.58 8.89 43.10
CA ILE A 6 -37.14 9.60 41.90
C ILE A 6 -35.64 9.30 41.71
N PHE A 7 -35.29 8.40 40.80
CA PHE A 7 -33.89 8.26 40.38
C PHE A 7 -33.51 9.45 39.49
N ALA A 8 -32.72 10.36 40.04
CA ALA A 8 -32.14 11.49 39.35
C ALA A 8 -31.21 11.01 38.23
N GLY A 9 -31.54 11.34 36.98
CA GLY A 9 -30.68 11.08 35.83
C GLY A 9 -29.50 12.04 35.81
N ALA A 10 -28.29 11.52 35.97
CA ALA A 10 -27.07 12.29 35.72
C ALA A 10 -26.88 12.43 34.19
N ALA A 11 -27.15 13.61 33.65
CA ALA A 11 -26.80 13.95 32.29
C ALA A 11 -25.29 14.24 32.21
N LEU A 12 -24.51 13.31 31.66
CA LEU A 12 -23.11 13.55 31.30
C LEU A 12 -23.09 14.44 30.06
N ILE A 13 -22.85 15.74 30.25
CA ILE A 13 -22.61 16.68 29.16
C ILE A 13 -21.19 16.38 28.64
N ALA A 14 -21.09 15.70 27.50
CA ALA A 14 -19.82 15.55 26.80
C ALA A 14 -19.42 16.93 26.21
N ALA A 15 -18.46 17.60 26.84
CA ALA A 15 -17.85 18.79 26.26
C ALA A 15 -16.97 18.36 25.08
N ALA A 16 -17.38 18.69 23.86
CA ALA A 16 -16.57 18.51 22.66
C ALA A 16 -15.41 19.52 22.70
N ILE A 17 -14.25 19.08 23.19
CA ILE A 17 -13.00 19.83 23.03
C ILE A 17 -12.63 19.82 21.54
N ALA A 18 -12.65 20.99 20.90
CA ALA A 18 -12.14 21.16 19.54
C ALA A 18 -10.61 21.04 19.58
N GLN A 19 -10.10 19.80 19.52
CA GLN A 19 -8.67 19.56 19.47
C GLN A 19 -8.20 19.56 18.01
N ASN A 20 -7.10 20.25 17.71
CA ASN A 20 -6.65 20.39 16.33
C ASN A 20 -6.03 19.07 15.85
N ILE A 21 -6.75 18.35 14.97
CA ILE A 21 -6.29 17.04 14.48
C ILE A 21 -5.14 17.18 13.47
N ALA A 22 -4.10 16.38 13.63
CA ALA A 22 -2.91 16.43 12.78
C ALA A 22 -2.25 15.06 12.66
N ILE A 23 -1.67 14.79 11.49
CA ILE A 23 -0.77 13.67 11.27
C ILE A 23 0.65 14.18 11.58
N ASN A 24 1.29 13.62 12.60
CA ASN A 24 2.59 14.07 13.08
C ASN A 24 3.75 13.39 12.34
N SER A 25 3.62 12.08 12.09
CA SER A 25 4.61 11.29 11.36
C SER A 25 3.93 10.18 10.56
N PHE A 26 4.43 9.96 9.35
CA PHE A 26 3.95 8.98 8.38
C PHE A 26 5.10 8.68 7.40
N PRO A 27 5.04 7.58 6.61
CA PRO A 27 6.08 7.23 5.64
C PRO A 27 6.08 8.15 4.42
N ALA A 28 6.56 9.39 4.58
CA ALA A 28 6.56 10.43 3.56
C ALA A 28 7.45 10.10 2.34
N ASP A 29 8.53 9.34 2.56
CA ASP A 29 9.43 8.87 1.49
C ASP A 29 8.78 7.79 0.60
N GLY A 30 7.60 7.29 0.97
CA GLY A 30 6.85 6.28 0.25
C GLY A 30 6.66 4.99 1.04
N VAL A 31 5.81 4.12 0.49
CA VAL A 31 5.45 2.83 1.07
C VAL A 31 5.64 1.69 0.09
N VAL A 32 5.77 0.49 0.63
CA VAL A 32 5.87 -0.76 -0.12
C VAL A 32 4.72 -1.67 0.27
N GLY A 33 4.09 -2.33 -0.73
CA GLY A 33 3.09 -3.38 -0.53
C GLY A 33 3.54 -4.43 0.48
N GLY A 34 2.60 -4.88 1.31
CA GLY A 34 2.82 -5.92 2.32
C GLY A 34 3.64 -5.47 3.53
N ARG A 35 4.10 -4.21 3.57
CA ARG A 35 4.84 -3.65 4.71
C ARG A 35 3.92 -2.93 5.68
N THR A 36 4.32 -2.93 6.95
CA THR A 36 3.60 -2.24 8.02
C THR A 36 4.38 -0.99 8.44
N TYR A 37 3.67 0.12 8.56
CA TYR A 37 4.21 1.42 8.95
C TYR A 37 3.48 1.96 10.18
N GLU A 38 4.20 2.66 11.04
CA GLU A 38 3.59 3.40 12.13
C GLU A 38 3.24 4.82 11.68
N VAL A 39 2.01 5.22 11.94
CA VAL A 39 1.52 6.59 11.75
C VAL A 39 1.24 7.17 13.14
N THR A 40 1.79 8.34 13.43
CA THR A 40 1.50 9.06 14.68
C THR A 40 0.67 10.30 14.39
N TYR A 41 -0.24 10.61 15.31
CA TYR A 41 -1.19 11.69 15.14
C TYR A 41 -1.50 12.37 16.48
N SER A 42 -1.89 13.63 16.37
CA SER A 42 -2.39 14.42 17.48
C SER A 42 -3.87 14.67 17.26
N PRO A 43 -4.65 14.68 18.34
CA PRO A 43 -4.26 14.52 19.73
C PRO A 43 -4.18 13.03 20.12
N ALA A 44 -3.28 12.71 21.05
CA ALA A 44 -2.96 11.35 21.48
C ALA A 44 -3.85 10.86 22.63
N ASP A 45 -5.15 11.10 22.51
CA ASP A 45 -6.19 10.76 23.48
C ASP A 45 -6.99 9.51 23.06
N ASP A 46 -7.95 9.10 23.88
CA ASP A 46 -8.75 7.88 23.68
C ASP A 46 -9.99 8.07 22.78
N VAL A 47 -10.13 9.20 22.08
CA VAL A 47 -11.24 9.42 21.14
C VAL A 47 -10.97 8.71 19.80
N PRO A 48 -11.90 7.85 19.34
CA PRO A 48 -11.78 7.16 18.05
C PRO A 48 -11.52 8.10 16.89
N THR A 49 -10.47 7.79 16.13
CA THR A 49 -10.01 8.57 14.98
C THR A 49 -10.03 7.70 13.74
N THR A 50 -10.56 8.26 12.64
CA THR A 50 -10.66 7.57 11.35
C THR A 50 -9.49 7.95 10.47
N PHE A 51 -8.89 6.94 9.82
CA PHE A 51 -7.90 7.13 8.75
C PHE A 51 -8.44 6.55 7.45
N ILE A 52 -8.30 7.32 6.37
CA ILE A 52 -8.74 6.95 5.03
C ILE A 52 -7.54 7.11 4.10
N LEU A 53 -7.29 6.09 3.28
CA LEU A 53 -6.32 6.17 2.19
C LEU A 53 -6.97 6.88 1.01
N ARG A 54 -6.30 7.91 0.51
CA ARG A 54 -6.69 8.71 -0.63
C ARG A 54 -5.66 8.57 -1.75
N GLN A 55 -6.07 8.80 -2.99
CA GLN A 55 -5.16 8.83 -4.15
C GLN A 55 -5.64 9.82 -5.20
N GLY A 56 -4.71 10.48 -5.89
CA GLY A 56 -5.03 11.43 -6.95
C GLY A 56 -4.24 12.73 -6.84
N PRO A 57 -4.48 13.72 -7.71
CA PRO A 57 -3.91 15.05 -7.56
C PRO A 57 -4.40 15.69 -6.25
N SER A 58 -3.56 16.54 -5.62
CA SER A 58 -3.90 17.17 -4.32
C SER A 58 -5.19 18.01 -4.34
N THR A 59 -5.63 18.44 -5.52
CA THR A 59 -6.87 19.20 -5.72
C THR A 59 -8.10 18.31 -5.96
N ASN A 60 -7.91 17.00 -6.19
CA ASN A 60 -8.98 16.06 -6.48
C ASN A 60 -8.59 14.63 -6.05
N LEU A 61 -8.57 14.42 -4.73
CA LEU A 61 -8.28 13.12 -4.15
C LEU A 61 -9.51 12.20 -4.18
N ASN A 62 -9.34 10.98 -4.68
CA ASN A 62 -10.32 9.91 -4.60
C ASN A 62 -10.15 9.11 -3.29
N THR A 63 -11.26 8.59 -2.77
CA THR A 63 -11.23 7.63 -1.65
C THR A 63 -10.85 6.26 -2.18
N ILE A 64 -9.80 5.66 -1.63
CA ILE A 64 -9.39 4.30 -1.96
C ILE A 64 -9.93 3.31 -0.94
N SER A 65 -9.63 3.51 0.34
CA SER A 65 -10.08 2.61 1.40
C SER A 65 -10.10 3.30 2.76
N THR A 66 -10.96 2.82 3.67
CA THR A 66 -10.91 3.19 5.08
C THR A 66 -9.95 2.24 5.80
N LEU A 67 -8.85 2.78 6.32
CA LEU A 67 -7.80 2.01 6.98
C LEU A 67 -8.20 1.61 8.40
N THR A 68 -8.84 2.53 9.12
CA THR A 68 -9.39 2.29 10.46
C THR A 68 -10.41 3.38 10.81
N THR A 69 -11.35 3.07 11.69
CA THR A 69 -12.31 4.02 12.26
C THR A 69 -12.14 4.20 13.77
N SER A 70 -11.16 3.53 14.37
CA SER A 70 -11.04 3.36 15.82
C SER A 70 -9.61 3.53 16.33
N ALA A 71 -8.76 4.28 15.64
CA ALA A 71 -7.44 4.60 16.16
C ALA A 71 -7.59 5.46 17.43
N THR A 72 -6.89 5.08 18.50
CA THR A 72 -6.78 5.84 19.76
C THR A 72 -5.32 5.93 20.21
N GLY A 73 -5.01 6.80 21.17
CA GLY A 73 -3.68 6.89 21.80
C GLY A 73 -2.58 7.48 20.91
N GLY A 74 -2.94 8.17 19.82
CA GLY A 74 -2.01 8.95 19.00
C GLY A 74 -1.10 8.16 18.07
N LYS A 75 -1.32 6.85 17.92
CA LYS A 75 -0.58 5.99 16.99
C LYS A 75 -1.48 4.94 16.33
N PHE A 76 -1.13 4.56 15.12
CA PHE A 76 -1.84 3.58 14.30
C PHE A 76 -0.82 2.81 13.46
N SER A 77 -0.89 1.48 13.49
CA SER A 77 -0.09 0.62 12.61
C SER A 77 -0.88 0.30 11.36
N TRP A 78 -0.36 0.75 10.21
CA TRP A 78 -0.95 0.54 8.90
C TRP A 78 -0.18 -0.51 8.11
N THR A 79 -0.81 -1.63 7.79
CA THR A 79 -0.30 -2.59 6.81
C THR A 79 -0.80 -2.20 5.42
N VAL A 80 0.12 -1.99 4.48
CA VAL A 80 -0.18 -1.62 3.10
C VAL A 80 -0.60 -2.87 2.35
N ASP A 81 -1.77 -2.81 1.72
CA ASP A 81 -2.29 -3.92 0.92
C ASP A 81 -1.41 -4.12 -0.34
N ASP A 82 -1.14 -5.38 -0.68
CA ASP A 82 -0.39 -5.76 -1.87
C ASP A 82 -1.23 -5.57 -3.14
N ASP A 83 -2.56 -5.51 -3.04
CA ASP A 83 -3.46 -5.26 -4.17
C ASP A 83 -3.62 -3.75 -4.50
N LEU A 84 -2.80 -2.87 -3.92
CA LEU A 84 -2.82 -1.44 -4.26
C LEU A 84 -1.98 -1.15 -5.50
N PRO A 85 -2.49 -0.40 -6.48
CA PRO A 85 -1.70 -0.08 -7.68
C PRO A 85 -0.52 0.84 -7.35
N ASN A 86 0.57 0.67 -8.08
CA ASN A 86 1.77 1.47 -7.88
C ASN A 86 1.54 2.89 -8.43
N GLN A 87 1.43 3.89 -7.53
CA GLN A 87 1.15 5.28 -7.88
C GLN A 87 1.94 6.26 -7.00
N PRO A 88 2.33 7.44 -7.51
CA PRO A 88 3.17 8.40 -6.77
C PRO A 88 2.40 9.34 -5.83
N ASN A 89 1.07 9.26 -5.80
CA ASN A 89 0.19 10.33 -5.30
C ASN A 89 -0.87 9.81 -4.31
N TYR A 90 -0.46 8.97 -3.36
CA TYR A 90 -1.29 8.58 -2.22
C TYR A 90 -1.21 9.62 -1.11
N ALA A 91 -2.25 9.72 -0.30
CA ALA A 91 -2.27 10.55 0.91
C ALA A 91 -3.12 9.89 2.00
N LEU A 92 -2.82 10.21 3.25
CA LEU A 92 -3.65 9.84 4.40
C LEU A 92 -4.59 11.01 4.72
N GLU A 93 -5.88 10.73 4.81
CA GLU A 93 -6.87 11.60 5.41
C GLU A 93 -7.11 11.14 6.85
N ILE A 94 -7.08 12.09 7.79
CA ILE A 94 -7.43 11.86 9.19
C ILE A 94 -8.73 12.62 9.52
N ARG A 95 -9.69 11.94 10.14
CA ARG A 95 -11.01 12.51 10.48
C ARG A 95 -11.43 12.21 11.91
N ARG A 96 -11.96 13.24 12.59
CA ARG A 96 -12.61 13.15 13.91
C ARG A 96 -13.73 14.18 14.00
N GLY A 97 -14.97 13.73 14.15
CA GLY A 97 -16.13 14.63 14.05
C GLY A 97 -16.16 15.36 12.71
N ASP A 98 -16.33 16.68 12.75
CA ASP A 98 -16.30 17.56 11.56
C ASP A 98 -14.89 18.00 11.14
N GLN A 99 -13.85 17.59 11.87
CA GLN A 99 -12.48 17.96 11.58
C GLN A 99 -11.84 16.95 10.63
N VAL A 100 -11.21 17.47 9.58
CA VAL A 100 -10.47 16.71 8.58
C VAL A 100 -9.10 17.36 8.38
N ASN A 101 -8.07 16.54 8.25
CA ASN A 101 -6.74 16.97 7.85
C ASN A 101 -6.08 15.90 6.94
N TYR A 102 -5.00 16.27 6.25
CA TYR A 102 -4.34 15.44 5.25
C TYR A 102 -2.83 15.40 5.45
N SER A 103 -2.21 14.28 5.08
CA SER A 103 -0.76 14.19 4.94
C SER A 103 -0.28 14.88 3.65
N ALA A 104 1.03 15.05 3.52
CA ALA A 104 1.63 15.23 2.19
C ALA A 104 1.42 13.96 1.33
N GLN A 105 1.57 14.10 0.02
CA GLN A 105 1.50 12.96 -0.88
C GLN A 105 2.77 12.11 -0.80
N PHE A 106 2.62 10.80 -0.98
CA PHE A 106 3.70 9.82 -1.01
C PHE A 106 3.44 8.75 -2.08
N GLY A 107 4.51 8.09 -2.52
CA GLY A 107 4.41 7.01 -3.51
C GLY A 107 4.18 5.63 -2.88
N LEU A 108 3.58 4.72 -3.64
CA LEU A 108 3.47 3.31 -3.32
C LEU A 108 4.18 2.47 -4.40
N THR A 109 4.95 1.49 -3.95
CA THR A 109 5.61 0.48 -4.80
C THR A 109 5.32 -0.92 -4.30
N GLY A 110 5.62 -1.95 -5.11
CA GLY A 110 5.48 -3.35 -4.68
C GLY A 110 4.05 -3.86 -4.54
N GLY A 111 3.04 -3.11 -4.98
CA GLY A 111 1.65 -3.56 -5.02
C GLY A 111 1.27 -4.27 -6.34
N ASP A 112 0.01 -4.21 -6.77
CA ASP A 112 -0.60 -5.07 -7.80
C ASP A 112 0.17 -5.13 -9.14
N ASP A 113 0.83 -4.04 -9.55
CA ASP A 113 1.66 -4.02 -10.77
C ASP A 113 3.02 -4.75 -10.62
N ALA A 114 3.39 -5.21 -9.43
CA ALA A 114 4.68 -5.88 -9.16
C ALA A 114 4.77 -7.29 -9.78
N VAL A 115 3.65 -7.87 -10.22
CA VAL A 115 3.62 -9.23 -10.81
C VAL A 115 4.23 -9.26 -12.24
N SER A 116 4.48 -8.13 -12.90
CA SER A 116 5.02 -8.12 -14.27
C SER A 116 6.55 -8.28 -14.40
N SER A 117 7.32 -8.34 -13.31
CA SER A 117 8.80 -8.38 -13.38
C SER A 117 9.45 -9.70 -12.97
N ALA A 118 8.68 -10.74 -12.64
CA ALA A 118 9.21 -12.04 -12.22
C ALA A 118 9.01 -13.16 -13.26
N ALA A 119 9.28 -12.90 -14.55
CA ALA A 119 9.27 -13.94 -15.56
C ALA A 119 10.26 -13.66 -16.70
N SER A 120 11.56 -13.64 -16.41
CA SER A 120 12.60 -13.86 -17.44
C SER A 120 13.95 -14.12 -16.79
N SER A 121 14.26 -15.40 -16.57
CA SER A 121 15.61 -15.99 -16.69
C SER A 121 15.55 -17.50 -16.41
N ALA A 122 14.91 -18.25 -17.31
CA ALA A 122 15.24 -19.67 -17.45
C ALA A 122 16.38 -19.77 -18.49
N PRO A 123 17.57 -20.32 -18.17
CA PRO A 123 18.59 -20.55 -19.18
C PRO A 123 18.14 -21.69 -20.11
N ALA A 124 17.73 -21.35 -21.32
CA ALA A 124 17.49 -22.33 -22.38
C ALA A 124 18.82 -22.96 -22.81
N SER A 125 18.99 -24.25 -22.55
CA SER A 125 20.11 -25.07 -23.00
C SER A 125 20.19 -25.05 -24.54
N LYS A 126 21.26 -24.52 -25.10
CA LYS A 126 21.47 -24.48 -26.55
C LYS A 126 22.12 -25.80 -27.00
N ALA A 127 21.30 -26.76 -27.41
CA ALA A 127 21.74 -27.81 -28.30
C ALA A 127 21.88 -27.23 -29.72
N SER A 128 23.03 -27.40 -30.36
CA SER A 128 23.21 -27.09 -31.78
C SER A 128 24.09 -28.16 -32.40
N SER A 129 23.43 -29.17 -32.96
CA SER A 129 23.96 -30.10 -33.94
C SER A 129 23.96 -29.43 -35.32
N ALA A 130 25.10 -29.41 -35.99
CA ALA A 130 25.17 -29.21 -37.43
C ALA A 130 26.30 -30.07 -38.01
N ALA A 131 25.91 -31.19 -38.61
CA ALA A 131 26.74 -32.00 -39.48
C ALA A 131 26.52 -31.52 -40.92
N ALA A 132 27.60 -31.24 -41.65
CA ALA A 132 27.59 -31.13 -43.11
C ALA A 132 28.98 -31.45 -43.68
N SER A 133 29.19 -32.74 -43.91
CA SER A 133 29.75 -33.40 -45.10
C SER A 133 30.66 -32.58 -46.05
N SER A 134 31.96 -32.80 -45.96
CA SER A 134 32.93 -32.45 -47.02
C SER A 134 33.22 -33.65 -47.93
N ALA A 135 32.87 -33.48 -49.21
CA ALA A 135 33.37 -34.06 -50.47
C ALA A 135 33.86 -35.54 -50.56
N PRO A 136 33.39 -36.30 -51.57
CA PRO A 136 33.94 -37.61 -51.92
C PRO A 136 35.25 -37.51 -52.70
N HIS A 137 36.18 -38.40 -52.34
CA HIS A 137 37.37 -38.77 -53.09
C HIS A 137 37.00 -39.89 -54.06
N SER A 138 37.17 -39.71 -55.37
CA SER A 138 37.48 -40.79 -56.32
C SER A 138 37.80 -40.23 -57.72
N SER A 139 39.08 -40.22 -58.05
CA SER A 139 39.59 -40.23 -59.42
C SER A 139 39.77 -41.70 -59.84
N SER A 140 39.20 -42.12 -60.96
CA SER A 140 39.42 -43.44 -61.55
C SER A 140 39.77 -43.32 -63.04
N ALA A 141 40.92 -43.87 -63.42
CA ALA A 141 41.29 -44.40 -64.75
C ALA A 141 42.57 -45.25 -64.52
N ALA A 142 42.55 -46.59 -64.57
CA ALA A 142 42.48 -47.51 -65.73
C ALA A 142 43.78 -47.60 -66.58
N SER A 143 44.47 -48.77 -66.49
CA SER A 143 45.22 -49.53 -67.55
C SER A 143 46.44 -48.83 -68.22
N LEU A 144 47.61 -49.43 -68.56
CA LEU A 144 48.03 -50.69 -69.23
C LEU A 144 49.55 -50.95 -68.98
N ASP A 145 49.97 -52.20 -69.25
CA ASP A 145 51.31 -52.84 -69.26
C ASP A 145 51.73 -53.63 -68.01
#